data_AF-A0A5P2QQ22-F1
#
_entry.id   AF-A0A5P2QQ22-F1
#
_cell.length_a   1.000
_cell.length_b   1.000
_cell.length_c   1.000
_cell.angle_alpha   90.00
_cell.angle_beta   90.00
_cell.angle_gamma   90.00
#
_symmetry.space_group_name_H-M   'P 1'
#
loop_
_entity.id
_entity.type
_entity.pdbx_description
1 polymer ?
#
loop_
_entity_poly.entity_id
_entity_poly.type
_entity_poly.pdbx_seq_one_letter_code
_entity_poly.pdbx_strand_id
1 'polypeptide(L)'
;MAYPSPLRFRAFDSGIPAEELATITNDGQRTLVGFNGTFANFENNDPPYIIAIRDSFKVFVEKSNANARELNPRLIPERNAALAKQYVAPAYQAGIDGTIAADEELAVRIARFEALPPVTDPTTEAAHRDAWHALPDLTARLNALAHWPVPALASVMRAGREVLGLDDAQAEIAMQRIREFNLTNSDVARTNFRLKSSLENPAPRGLDVRAVKQFAADAQDQWKAKAEDISNARSTLKHVAVLVAVMCSLTPDQAFELLAQ
;
A
#
# COMPACT_ATOMS: atom_id res chain seq x y z
N MET A 1 -19.33 -49.45 0.18
CA MET A 1 -18.84 -48.39 -0.74
C MET A 1 -18.45 -47.20 0.12
N ALA A 2 -17.16 -46.91 0.20
CA ALA A 2 -16.61 -45.85 1.06
C ALA A 2 -16.71 -44.50 0.34
N TYR A 3 -17.21 -43.48 1.05
CA TYR A 3 -17.26 -42.09 0.58
C TYR A 3 -15.84 -41.52 0.50
N PRO A 4 -15.50 -40.71 -0.53
CA PRO A 4 -14.21 -40.05 -0.59
C PRO A 4 -14.08 -38.99 0.52
N SER A 5 -12.88 -38.96 1.08
CA SER A 5 -12.38 -38.17 2.21
C SER A 5 -12.63 -36.66 2.10
N PRO A 6 -12.77 -35.92 3.23
CA PRO A 6 -12.88 -34.46 3.21
C PRO A 6 -11.59 -33.82 2.68
N LEU A 7 -11.78 -32.85 1.78
CA LEU A 7 -10.73 -31.97 1.23
C LEU A 7 -9.93 -31.35 2.37
N ARG A 8 -8.67 -31.79 2.53
CA ARG A 8 -7.67 -31.12 3.38
C ARG A 8 -7.19 -29.86 2.63
N PHE A 9 -7.66 -28.70 3.09
CA PHE A 9 -7.16 -27.40 2.63
C PHE A 9 -5.70 -27.24 3.11
N ARG A 10 -4.77 -26.99 2.18
CA ARG A 10 -3.45 -26.48 2.52
C ARG A 10 -3.62 -25.02 2.93
N ALA A 11 -3.23 -24.72 4.15
CA ALA A 11 -3.17 -23.38 4.72
C ALA A 11 -2.42 -22.43 3.78
N PHE A 12 -3.07 -21.34 3.40
CA PHE A 12 -2.41 -20.15 2.86
C PHE A 12 -2.12 -19.21 4.04
N ASP A 13 -0.95 -18.58 4.02
CA ASP A 13 -0.32 -17.78 5.08
C ASP A 13 -1.16 -16.61 5.63
N SER A 14 -2.26 -16.90 6.33
CA SER A 14 -3.01 -15.94 7.15
C SER A 14 -2.94 -16.26 8.65
N GLY A 15 -2.26 -17.36 9.03
CA GLY A 15 -2.20 -17.82 10.42
C GLY A 15 -3.55 -18.26 11.01
N ILE A 16 -4.66 -18.11 10.28
CA ILE A 16 -6.00 -18.50 10.71
C ILE A 16 -6.40 -19.73 9.89
N PRO A 17 -6.46 -20.93 10.49
CA PRO A 17 -6.92 -22.12 9.80
C PRO A 17 -8.36 -21.93 9.31
N ALA A 18 -8.68 -22.40 8.10
CA ALA A 18 -10.01 -22.31 7.50
C ALA A 18 -11.13 -22.90 8.39
N GLU A 19 -10.74 -23.78 9.33
CA GLU A 19 -11.59 -24.42 10.33
C GLU A 19 -12.09 -23.44 11.42
N GLU A 20 -11.40 -22.30 11.64
CA GLU A 20 -11.82 -21.26 12.59
C GLU A 20 -12.82 -20.26 12.00
N LEU A 21 -12.94 -20.18 10.66
CA LEU A 21 -13.86 -19.24 10.01
C LEU A 21 -15.32 -19.71 10.05
N ALA A 22 -15.58 -21.00 10.29
CA ALA A 22 -16.92 -21.56 10.37
C ALA A 22 -17.03 -22.61 11.49
N THR A 23 -17.64 -22.25 12.62
CA THR A 23 -18.04 -23.24 13.61
C THR A 23 -19.38 -23.83 13.22
N ILE A 24 -19.41 -25.15 13.03
CA ILE A 24 -20.67 -25.90 12.92
C ILE A 24 -21.27 -25.90 14.32
N THR A 25 -22.44 -25.28 14.50
CA THR A 25 -23.19 -25.43 15.77
C THR A 25 -23.76 -26.85 15.84
N ASN A 26 -24.01 -27.35 17.06
CA ASN A 26 -24.46 -28.73 17.36
C ASN A 26 -25.79 -29.12 16.67
N ASP A 27 -26.42 -28.18 15.97
CA ASP A 27 -27.72 -28.23 15.33
C ASP A 27 -27.60 -28.35 13.80
N GLY A 28 -26.39 -28.54 13.26
CA GLY A 28 -26.13 -28.72 11.83
C GLY A 28 -26.21 -27.43 11.00
N GLN A 29 -26.38 -26.27 11.67
CA GLN A 29 -26.27 -24.96 11.04
C GLN A 29 -24.80 -24.53 10.98
N ARG A 30 -24.34 -24.12 9.79
CA ARG A 30 -23.06 -23.43 9.64
C ARG A 30 -23.26 -21.98 10.06
N THR A 31 -22.69 -21.60 11.20
CA THR A 31 -22.69 -20.21 11.65
C THR A 31 -21.26 -19.67 11.48
N LEU A 32 -21.09 -18.57 10.74
CA LEU A 32 -19.79 -17.88 10.60
C LEU A 32 -19.46 -17.17 11.92
N VAL A 33 -18.94 -17.89 12.91
CA VAL A 33 -18.60 -17.32 14.23
C VAL A 33 -17.32 -16.45 14.17
N GLY A 34 -16.46 -16.66 13.16
CA GLY A 34 -15.25 -15.84 12.94
C GLY A 34 -15.50 -14.43 12.40
N PHE A 35 -16.73 -14.12 11.96
CA PHE A 35 -17.06 -12.89 11.23
C PHE A 35 -16.82 -11.61 12.05
N ASN A 36 -17.06 -11.65 13.36
CA ASN A 36 -16.79 -10.52 14.24
C ASN A 36 -15.29 -10.31 14.48
N GLY A 37 -14.44 -11.34 14.41
CA GLY A 37 -12.99 -11.19 14.63
C GLY A 37 -12.25 -10.62 13.43
N THR A 38 -12.61 -11.07 12.22
CA THR A 38 -11.95 -10.62 10.97
C THR A 38 -12.38 -9.20 10.56
N PHE A 39 -13.57 -8.75 11.00
CA PHE A 39 -14.07 -7.39 10.76
C PHE A 39 -14.07 -6.46 12.00
N ALA A 40 -13.69 -6.92 13.19
CA ALA A 40 -13.56 -6.03 14.36
C ALA A 40 -12.35 -5.09 14.28
N ASN A 41 -11.39 -5.36 13.40
CA ASN A 41 -10.19 -4.53 13.22
C ASN A 41 -10.33 -3.46 12.12
N PHE A 42 -11.55 -3.25 11.59
CA PHE A 42 -11.80 -2.12 10.68
C PHE A 42 -11.88 -0.83 11.50
N GLU A 43 -10.74 -0.15 11.61
CA GLU A 43 -10.60 1.12 12.30
C GLU A 43 -11.41 2.24 11.60
N ASN A 44 -11.73 3.32 12.30
CA ASN A 44 -12.47 4.48 11.77
C ASN A 44 -11.77 5.24 10.62
N ASN A 45 -10.66 4.72 10.08
CA ASN A 45 -9.81 5.36 9.07
C ASN A 45 -9.78 4.62 7.72
N ASP A 46 -10.60 3.57 7.54
CA ASP A 46 -10.61 2.83 6.27
C ASP A 46 -11.00 3.73 5.07
N PRO A 47 -10.44 3.46 3.88
CA PRO A 47 -10.88 4.14 2.67
C PRO A 47 -12.38 3.95 2.42
N PRO A 48 -13.10 4.96 1.88
CA PRO A 48 -14.55 4.89 1.66
C PRO A 48 -15.02 3.67 0.86
N TYR A 49 -14.20 3.19 -0.07
CA TYR A 49 -14.51 2.00 -0.87
C TYR A 49 -14.42 0.69 -0.07
N ILE A 50 -13.53 0.60 0.93
CA ILE A 50 -13.48 -0.55 1.85
C ILE A 50 -14.69 -0.56 2.78
N ILE A 51 -15.11 0.61 3.26
CA ILE A 51 -16.33 0.78 4.06
C ILE A 51 -17.55 0.32 3.25
N ALA A 52 -17.65 0.74 1.98
CA ALA A 52 -18.74 0.34 1.09
C ALA A 52 -18.78 -1.18 0.88
N ILE A 53 -17.63 -1.82 0.64
CA ILE A 53 -17.54 -3.28 0.53
C ILE A 53 -18.06 -3.96 1.79
N ARG A 54 -17.59 -3.50 2.96
CA ARG A 54 -18.01 -4.05 4.25
C ARG A 54 -19.52 -3.98 4.43
N ASP A 55 -20.12 -2.84 4.16
CA ASP A 55 -21.55 -2.63 4.41
C ASP A 55 -22.41 -3.38 3.39
N SER A 56 -22.00 -3.43 2.11
CA SER A 56 -22.59 -4.32 1.10
C SER A 56 -22.51 -5.80 1.51
N PHE A 57 -21.38 -6.21 2.09
CA PHE A 57 -21.15 -7.59 2.50
C PHE A 57 -22.00 -7.97 3.71
N LYS A 58 -22.24 -7.06 4.66
CA LYS A 58 -23.19 -7.28 5.78
C LYS A 58 -24.59 -7.59 5.26
N VAL A 59 -25.09 -6.78 4.31
CA VAL A 59 -26.41 -7.01 3.70
C VAL A 59 -26.46 -8.37 3.00
N PHE A 60 -25.40 -8.73 2.27
CA PHE A 60 -25.29 -10.05 1.64
C PHE A 60 -25.36 -11.20 2.66
N VAL A 61 -24.64 -11.11 3.77
CA VAL A 61 -24.63 -12.13 4.83
C VAL A 61 -26.00 -12.26 5.48
N GLU A 62 -26.66 -11.15 5.80
CA GLU A 62 -28.02 -11.17 6.34
C GLU A 62 -29.01 -11.87 5.40
N LYS A 63 -28.96 -11.54 4.11
CA LYS A 63 -29.82 -12.16 3.07
C LYS A 63 -29.49 -13.64 2.85
N SER A 64 -28.20 -14.00 2.86
CA SER A 64 -27.76 -15.40 2.74
C SER A 64 -28.20 -16.24 3.93
N ASN A 65 -28.16 -15.69 5.14
CA ASN A 65 -28.65 -16.38 6.34
C ASN A 65 -30.16 -16.59 6.30
N ALA A 66 -30.93 -15.65 5.74
CA ALA A 66 -32.36 -15.84 5.50
C ALA A 66 -32.61 -16.98 4.48
N ASN A 67 -31.90 -17.00 3.36
CA ASN A 67 -31.96 -18.09 2.38
C ASN A 67 -31.68 -19.46 3.02
N ALA A 68 -30.69 -19.54 3.90
CA ALA A 68 -30.34 -20.79 4.58
C ALA A 68 -31.44 -21.33 5.51
N ARG A 69 -32.33 -20.47 5.99
CA ARG A 69 -33.48 -20.85 6.85
C ARG A 69 -34.72 -21.21 6.05
N GLU A 70 -34.91 -20.58 4.90
CA GLU A 70 -36.18 -20.64 4.15
C GLU A 70 -36.13 -21.55 2.93
N LEU A 71 -34.94 -21.82 2.38
CA LEU A 71 -34.78 -22.52 1.11
C LEU A 71 -34.28 -23.95 1.26
N ASN A 72 -34.59 -24.77 0.26
CA ASN A 72 -33.97 -26.08 0.11
C ASN A 72 -32.44 -25.92 -0.04
N PRO A 73 -31.61 -26.69 0.68
CA PRO A 73 -30.16 -26.58 0.63
C PRO A 73 -29.53 -26.61 -0.76
N ARG A 74 -30.15 -27.29 -1.73
CA ARG A 74 -29.67 -27.38 -3.12
C ARG A 74 -29.75 -26.05 -3.88
N LEU A 75 -30.65 -25.15 -3.48
CA LEU A 75 -30.87 -23.86 -4.15
C LEU A 75 -30.05 -22.72 -3.52
N ILE A 76 -29.48 -22.94 -2.33
CA ILE A 76 -28.73 -21.91 -1.60
C ILE A 76 -27.54 -21.35 -2.42
N PRO A 77 -26.68 -22.18 -3.04
CA PRO A 77 -25.53 -21.67 -3.79
C PRO A 77 -25.92 -20.71 -4.93
N GLU A 78 -26.91 -21.10 -5.73
CA GLU A 78 -27.40 -20.29 -6.87
C GLU A 78 -28.02 -18.97 -6.39
N ARG A 79 -28.83 -19.01 -5.33
CA ARG A 79 -29.46 -17.81 -4.76
C ARG A 79 -28.44 -16.88 -4.12
N ASN A 80 -27.43 -17.43 -3.46
CA ASN A 80 -26.35 -16.64 -2.88
C ASN A 80 -25.48 -16.01 -3.97
N ALA A 81 -25.20 -16.70 -5.08
CA ALA A 81 -24.49 -16.13 -6.22
C ALA A 81 -25.25 -14.92 -6.81
N ALA A 82 -26.58 -15.01 -6.93
CA ALA A 82 -27.42 -13.89 -7.39
C ALA A 82 -27.39 -12.70 -6.41
N LEU A 83 -27.44 -12.96 -5.10
CA LEU A 83 -27.31 -11.91 -4.08
C LEU A 83 -25.92 -11.28 -4.07
N ALA A 84 -24.86 -12.07 -4.24
CA ALA A 84 -23.50 -11.56 -4.32
C ALA A 84 -23.33 -10.61 -5.51
N LYS A 85 -23.88 -10.96 -6.68
CA LYS A 85 -23.93 -10.05 -7.85
C LYS A 85 -24.70 -8.76 -7.55
N GLN A 86 -25.81 -8.84 -6.82
CA GLN A 86 -26.65 -7.68 -6.56
C GLN A 86 -26.05 -6.71 -5.54
N TYR A 87 -25.51 -7.24 -4.45
CA TYR A 87 -25.11 -6.42 -3.29
C TYR A 87 -23.60 -6.24 -3.16
N VAL A 88 -22.81 -7.26 -3.50
CA VAL A 88 -21.36 -7.26 -3.26
C VAL A 88 -20.59 -6.80 -4.48
N ALA A 89 -20.92 -7.30 -5.68
CA ALA A 89 -20.16 -7.02 -6.90
C ALA A 89 -19.98 -5.51 -7.18
N PRO A 90 -21.01 -4.63 -7.06
CA PRO A 90 -20.82 -3.20 -7.34
C PRO A 90 -19.82 -2.54 -6.39
N ALA A 91 -19.85 -2.88 -5.10
CA ALA A 91 -18.92 -2.35 -4.12
C ALA A 91 -17.52 -2.96 -4.28
N TYR A 92 -17.45 -4.23 -4.65
CA TYR A 92 -16.19 -4.93 -4.93
C TYR A 92 -15.45 -4.29 -6.12
N GLN A 93 -16.16 -4.04 -7.22
CA GLN A 93 -15.60 -3.38 -8.39
C GLN A 93 -15.13 -1.95 -8.06
N ALA A 94 -15.94 -1.17 -7.35
CA ALA A 94 -15.54 0.15 -6.88
C ALA A 94 -14.30 0.11 -5.96
N GLY A 95 -14.15 -0.96 -5.17
CA GLY A 95 -12.96 -1.19 -4.35
C GLY A 95 -11.72 -1.57 -5.14
N ILE A 96 -11.84 -2.35 -6.20
CA ILE A 96 -10.74 -2.62 -7.14
C ILE A 96 -10.28 -1.30 -7.76
N ASP A 97 -11.20 -0.56 -8.38
CA ASP A 97 -10.90 0.70 -9.07
C ASP A 97 -10.31 1.73 -8.11
N GLY A 98 -10.87 1.86 -6.91
CA GLY A 98 -10.36 2.74 -5.86
C GLY A 98 -8.96 2.36 -5.37
N THR A 99 -8.67 1.06 -5.24
CA THR A 99 -7.35 0.57 -4.83
C THR A 99 -6.30 0.81 -5.93
N ILE A 100 -6.67 0.59 -7.20
CA ILE A 100 -5.78 0.87 -8.35
C ILE A 100 -5.48 2.37 -8.42
N ALA A 101 -6.51 3.22 -8.35
CA ALA A 101 -6.33 4.66 -8.39
C ALA A 101 -5.45 5.17 -7.23
N ALA A 102 -5.62 4.62 -6.02
CA ALA A 102 -4.78 4.96 -4.87
C ALA A 102 -3.31 4.53 -5.07
N ASP A 103 -3.07 3.36 -5.66
CA ASP A 103 -1.73 2.86 -5.97
C ASP A 103 -1.04 3.70 -7.06
N GLU A 104 -1.76 4.04 -8.13
CA GLU A 104 -1.26 4.92 -9.19
C GLU A 104 -0.94 6.32 -8.64
N GLU A 105 -1.83 6.88 -7.81
CA GLU A 105 -1.60 8.19 -7.19
C GLU A 105 -0.37 8.15 -6.27
N LEU A 106 -0.21 7.09 -5.48
CA LEU A 106 0.96 6.91 -4.63
C LEU A 106 2.24 6.80 -5.46
N ALA A 107 2.23 5.98 -6.52
CA ALA A 107 3.38 5.82 -7.42
C ALA A 107 3.78 7.14 -8.09
N VAL A 108 2.81 7.92 -8.58
CA VAL A 108 3.08 9.25 -9.17
C VAL A 108 3.64 10.22 -8.13
N ARG A 109 3.10 10.20 -6.89
CA ARG A 109 3.62 11.03 -5.80
C ARG A 109 5.06 10.65 -5.48
N ILE A 110 5.35 9.38 -5.20
CA ILE A 110 6.70 8.88 -4.91
C ILE A 110 7.65 9.23 -6.05
N ALA A 111 7.27 8.99 -7.30
CA ALA A 111 8.10 9.29 -8.46
C ALA A 111 8.49 10.78 -8.55
N ARG A 112 7.60 11.71 -8.19
CA ARG A 112 7.92 13.15 -8.15
C ARG A 112 8.98 13.50 -7.10
N PHE A 113 9.04 12.74 -6.01
CA PHE A 113 9.98 12.98 -4.92
C PHE A 113 11.30 12.26 -5.09
N GLU A 114 11.30 11.09 -5.72
CA GLU A 114 12.48 10.28 -5.99
C GLU A 114 13.13 10.58 -7.35
N ALA A 115 12.46 11.38 -8.19
CA ALA A 115 13.00 11.81 -9.47
C ALA A 115 14.37 12.46 -9.28
N LEU A 116 15.37 11.93 -9.96
CA LEU A 116 16.67 12.59 -10.03
C LEU A 116 16.49 13.92 -10.79
N PRO A 117 17.03 15.04 -10.27
CA PRO A 117 17.04 16.30 -11.00
C PRO A 117 17.55 16.13 -12.44
N PRO A 118 17.03 16.88 -13.42
CA PRO A 118 17.44 16.74 -14.81
C PRO A 118 18.92 17.09 -14.97
N VAL A 119 19.56 16.47 -15.97
CA VAL A 119 20.94 16.79 -16.34
C VAL A 119 20.98 18.22 -16.88
N THR A 120 21.73 19.10 -16.23
CA THR A 120 21.93 20.48 -16.68
C THR A 120 23.16 20.62 -17.57
N ASP A 121 24.23 19.88 -17.27
CA ASP A 121 25.47 19.83 -18.05
C ASP A 121 26.12 18.43 -17.99
N PRO A 122 26.16 17.67 -19.10
CA PRO A 122 26.76 16.34 -19.15
C PRO A 122 28.24 16.30 -18.76
N THR A 123 29.01 17.35 -19.05
CA THR A 123 30.45 17.40 -18.75
C THR A 123 30.67 17.54 -17.24
N THR A 124 29.91 18.42 -16.59
CA THR A 124 29.93 18.57 -15.13
C THR A 124 29.50 17.28 -14.42
N GLU A 125 28.52 16.55 -14.95
CA GLU A 125 28.13 15.26 -14.37
C GLU A 125 29.22 14.18 -14.48
N ALA A 126 29.93 14.12 -15.60
CA ALA A 126 31.06 13.21 -15.74
C ALA A 126 32.13 13.52 -14.69
N ALA A 127 32.47 14.80 -14.50
CA ALA A 127 33.44 15.22 -13.50
C ALA A 127 33.02 14.86 -12.07
N HIS A 128 31.72 14.93 -11.73
CA HIS A 128 31.22 14.51 -10.42
C HIS A 128 31.31 12.99 -10.20
N ARG A 129 31.08 12.18 -11.24
CA ARG A 129 31.26 10.72 -11.17
C ARG A 129 32.74 10.34 -11.04
N ASP A 130 33.61 11.01 -11.79
CA ASP A 130 35.05 10.79 -11.69
C ASP A 130 35.57 11.16 -10.29
N ALA A 131 35.09 12.27 -9.75
CA ALA A 131 35.39 12.69 -8.38
C ALA A 131 34.90 11.66 -7.34
N TRP A 132 33.78 10.98 -7.59
CA TRP A 132 33.25 9.94 -6.71
C TRP A 132 34.14 8.70 -6.72
N HIS A 133 34.56 8.26 -7.91
CA HIS A 133 35.50 7.14 -8.05
C HIS A 133 36.85 7.40 -7.40
N ALA A 134 37.29 8.67 -7.38
CA ALA A 134 38.54 9.07 -6.74
C ALA A 134 38.49 9.05 -5.20
N LEU A 135 37.33 8.83 -4.58
CA LEU A 135 37.21 8.78 -3.12
C LEU A 135 37.86 7.50 -2.56
N PRO A 136 38.86 7.62 -1.68
CA PRO A 136 39.75 6.50 -1.33
C PRO A 136 39.12 5.47 -0.39
N ASP A 137 38.15 5.86 0.43
CA ASP A 137 37.56 4.99 1.45
C ASP A 137 36.06 5.28 1.72
N LEU A 138 35.46 4.44 2.56
CA LEU A 138 34.05 4.55 2.97
C LEU A 138 33.77 5.88 3.69
N THR A 139 34.70 6.35 4.54
CA THR A 139 34.54 7.59 5.30
C THR A 139 34.44 8.79 4.37
N ALA A 140 35.31 8.87 3.35
CA ALA A 140 35.29 9.91 2.34
C ALA A 140 33.99 9.87 1.52
N ARG A 141 33.49 8.68 1.18
CA ARG A 141 32.19 8.50 0.50
C ARG A 141 31.02 8.96 1.37
N LEU A 142 30.96 8.57 2.63
CA LEU A 142 29.91 9.03 3.55
C LEU A 142 29.96 10.56 3.76
N ASN A 143 31.17 11.13 3.84
CA ASN A 143 31.35 12.57 3.93
C ASN A 143 30.87 13.28 2.65
N ALA A 144 31.21 12.75 1.48
CA ALA A 144 30.70 13.23 0.20
C ALA A 144 29.16 13.17 0.15
N LEU A 145 28.55 12.04 0.53
CA LEU A 145 27.10 11.90 0.60
C LEU A 145 26.46 12.93 1.55
N ALA A 146 27.12 13.27 2.66
CA ALA A 146 26.61 14.25 3.61
C ALA A 146 26.70 15.70 3.13
N HIS A 147 27.74 16.06 2.37
CA HIS A 147 28.06 17.47 2.08
C HIS A 147 28.01 17.88 0.61
N TRP A 148 28.05 16.93 -0.33
CA TRP A 148 28.04 17.25 -1.75
C TRP A 148 26.75 17.96 -2.17
N PRO A 149 26.80 18.81 -3.21
CA PRO A 149 25.60 19.41 -3.76
C PRO A 149 24.72 18.34 -4.42
N VAL A 150 23.41 18.56 -4.41
CA VAL A 150 22.42 17.58 -4.93
C VAL A 150 22.65 17.23 -6.42
N PRO A 151 23.04 18.16 -7.32
CA PRO A 151 23.43 17.79 -8.68
C PRO A 151 24.56 16.76 -8.75
N ALA A 152 25.55 16.82 -7.85
CA ALA A 152 26.62 15.83 -7.80
C ALA A 152 26.08 14.48 -7.32
N LEU A 153 25.24 14.45 -6.28
CA LEU A 153 24.59 13.22 -5.83
C LEU A 153 23.70 12.59 -6.92
N ALA A 154 22.93 13.41 -7.63
CA ALA A 154 22.08 12.97 -8.73
C ALA A 154 22.90 12.35 -9.87
N SER A 155 24.06 12.94 -10.20
CA SER A 155 24.96 12.41 -11.23
C SER A 155 25.51 11.03 -10.90
N VAL A 156 25.81 10.78 -9.62
CA VAL A 156 26.25 9.49 -9.09
C VAL A 156 25.09 8.50 -9.13
N MET A 157 23.94 8.87 -8.58
CA MET A 157 22.75 8.00 -8.54
C MET A 157 22.25 7.61 -9.94
N ARG A 158 22.38 8.49 -10.94
CA ARG A 158 21.95 8.22 -12.32
C ARG A 158 22.81 7.20 -13.05
N ALA A 159 24.10 7.12 -12.72
CA ALA A 159 25.00 6.11 -13.30
C ALA A 159 24.66 4.69 -12.83
N GLY A 160 23.94 4.56 -11.71
CA GLY A 160 23.51 3.29 -11.14
C GLY A 160 24.37 2.84 -9.97
N ARG A 161 23.72 2.14 -9.04
CA ARG A 161 24.32 1.73 -7.76
C ARG A 161 25.49 0.77 -7.93
N GLU A 162 25.32 -0.25 -8.78
CA GLU A 162 26.35 -1.26 -9.05
C GLU A 162 27.56 -0.67 -9.76
N VAL A 163 27.34 0.26 -10.69
CA VAL A 163 28.39 0.91 -11.48
C VAL A 163 29.32 1.75 -10.59
N LEU A 164 28.77 2.40 -9.57
CA LEU A 164 29.53 3.28 -8.68
C LEU A 164 29.84 2.67 -7.30
N GLY A 165 29.50 1.40 -7.09
CA GLY A 165 29.76 0.67 -5.85
C GLY A 165 29.07 1.29 -4.64
N LEU A 166 27.80 1.67 -4.79
CA LEU A 166 26.94 2.17 -3.71
C LEU A 166 26.21 1.01 -3.03
N ASP A 167 26.47 0.82 -1.73
CA ASP A 167 25.65 -0.08 -0.91
C ASP A 167 24.24 0.48 -0.67
N ASP A 168 23.34 -0.34 -0.08
CA ASP A 168 21.94 0.04 0.15
C ASP A 168 21.82 1.27 1.05
N ALA A 169 22.64 1.35 2.10
CA ALA A 169 22.59 2.43 3.06
C ALA A 169 23.08 3.75 2.44
N GLN A 170 24.15 3.72 1.65
CA GLN A 170 24.69 4.86 0.94
C GLN A 170 23.73 5.41 -0.11
N ALA A 171 23.10 4.51 -0.88
CA ALA A 171 22.11 4.90 -1.87
C ALA A 171 20.88 5.56 -1.21
N GLU A 172 20.44 5.04 -0.06
CA GLU A 172 19.33 5.63 0.69
C GLU A 172 19.70 7.01 1.28
N ILE A 173 20.93 7.20 1.78
CA ILE A 173 21.40 8.52 2.23
C ILE A 173 21.40 9.53 1.08
N ALA A 174 21.91 9.14 -0.10
CA ALA A 174 21.90 9.98 -1.30
C ALA A 174 20.46 10.33 -1.70
N MET A 175 19.59 9.31 -1.76
CA MET A 175 18.19 9.47 -2.15
C MET A 175 17.44 10.36 -1.17
N GLN A 176 17.68 10.23 0.14
CA GLN A 176 17.05 11.09 1.14
C GLN A 176 17.35 12.57 0.89
N ARG A 177 18.60 12.91 0.58
CA ARG A 177 18.98 14.30 0.25
C ARG A 177 18.35 14.78 -1.05
N ILE A 178 18.18 13.90 -2.03
CA ILE A 178 17.47 14.22 -3.28
C ILE A 178 15.98 14.45 -3.01
N ARG A 179 15.34 13.62 -2.17
CA ARG A 179 13.95 13.81 -1.74
C ARG A 179 13.76 15.14 -1.03
N GLU A 180 14.62 15.47 -0.06
CA GLU A 180 14.64 16.78 0.64
C GLU A 180 14.74 17.96 -0.34
N PHE A 181 15.60 17.82 -1.36
CA PHE A 181 15.76 18.83 -2.40
C PHE A 181 14.53 18.96 -3.29
N ASN A 182 13.94 17.86 -3.72
CA ASN A 182 12.73 17.88 -4.57
C ASN A 182 11.53 18.45 -3.82
N LEU A 183 11.39 18.16 -2.52
CA LEU A 183 10.38 18.76 -1.65
C LEU A 183 10.54 20.28 -1.60
N THR A 184 11.76 20.77 -1.39
CA THR A 184 12.05 22.21 -1.25
C THR A 184 12.10 22.99 -2.55
N ASN A 185 12.28 22.32 -3.70
CA ASN A 185 12.25 22.96 -5.00
C ASN A 185 10.84 23.16 -5.57
N SER A 186 9.80 22.66 -4.91
CA SER A 186 8.43 23.08 -5.23
C SER A 186 8.22 24.53 -4.79
N ASP A 187 7.68 25.38 -5.67
CA ASP A 187 7.47 26.80 -5.37
C ASP A 187 6.61 27.03 -4.12
N VAL A 188 5.67 26.10 -3.86
CA VAL A 188 4.81 26.07 -2.67
C VAL A 188 5.61 25.82 -1.38
N ALA A 189 6.62 24.95 -1.41
CA ALA A 189 7.45 24.68 -0.24
C ALA A 189 8.39 25.85 0.08
N ARG A 190 8.92 26.53 -0.94
CA ARG A 190 9.84 27.68 -0.74
C ARG A 190 9.22 28.84 0.03
N THR A 191 7.91 29.02 -0.06
CA THR A 191 7.17 30.01 0.73
C THR A 191 6.88 29.53 2.15
N ASN A 192 6.62 28.24 2.35
CA ASN A 192 6.20 27.67 3.63
C ASN A 192 7.37 27.41 4.60
N PHE A 193 8.57 27.15 4.08
CA PHE A 193 9.74 26.82 4.90
C PHE A 193 10.77 27.95 5.00
N ARG A 194 10.36 29.22 4.85
CA ARG A 194 11.29 30.34 5.06
C ARG A 194 11.72 30.42 6.53
N LEU A 195 12.99 30.73 6.77
CA LEU A 195 13.47 31.01 8.12
C LEU A 195 12.64 32.12 8.77
N LYS A 196 12.21 31.89 10.02
CA LYS A 196 11.48 32.88 10.82
C LYS A 196 12.47 33.84 11.47
N SER A 197 12.12 35.12 11.48
CA SER A 197 12.89 36.17 12.16
C SER A 197 12.99 35.90 13.66
N SER A 198 14.18 36.08 14.23
CA SER A 198 14.45 35.99 15.67
C SER A 198 15.19 37.23 16.18
N LEU A 199 15.30 37.41 17.49
CA LEU A 199 16.08 38.52 18.08
C LEU A 199 17.56 38.46 17.69
N GLU A 200 18.11 37.25 17.53
CA GLU A 200 19.50 37.01 17.14
C GLU A 200 19.70 37.15 15.62
N ASN A 201 18.63 36.99 14.83
CA ASN A 201 18.64 37.17 13.38
C ASN A 201 17.32 37.78 12.88
N PRO A 202 17.20 39.12 12.89
CA PRO A 202 15.95 39.81 12.58
C PRO A 202 15.57 39.79 11.09
N ALA A 203 16.52 39.49 10.19
CA ALA A 203 16.30 39.42 8.74
C ALA A 203 16.93 38.15 8.14
N PRO A 204 16.43 36.96 8.53
CA PRO A 204 17.05 35.72 8.11
C PRO A 204 16.85 35.48 6.61
N ARG A 205 17.87 34.90 5.97
CA ARG A 205 17.85 34.53 4.56
C ARG A 205 17.91 33.01 4.44
N GLY A 206 17.13 32.45 3.52
CA GLY A 206 17.13 31.02 3.21
C GLY A 206 15.96 30.25 3.83
N LEU A 207 16.09 28.93 3.79
CA LEU A 207 15.09 27.98 4.26
C LEU A 207 15.42 27.45 5.66
N ASP A 208 14.39 27.14 6.44
CA ASP A 208 14.50 26.41 7.69
C ASP A 208 14.79 24.93 7.39
N VAL A 209 16.08 24.60 7.38
CA VAL A 209 16.57 23.24 7.07
C VAL A 209 15.99 22.19 8.03
N ARG A 210 15.74 22.56 9.30
CA ARG A 210 15.18 21.61 10.27
C ARG A 210 13.72 21.33 9.97
N ALA A 211 12.93 22.36 9.66
CA ALA A 211 11.53 22.19 9.28
C ALA A 211 11.39 21.37 7.97
N VAL A 212 12.28 21.58 7.00
CA VAL A 212 12.33 20.81 5.76
C VAL A 212 12.60 19.33 6.03
N LYS A 213 13.60 19.02 6.85
CA LYS A 213 13.95 17.63 7.19
C LYS A 213 12.81 16.92 7.91
N GLN A 214 12.16 17.62 8.85
CA GLN A 214 10.99 17.07 9.55
C GLN A 214 9.86 16.79 8.56
N PHE A 215 9.55 17.74 7.68
CA PHE A 215 8.50 17.56 6.68
C PHE A 215 8.79 16.41 5.72
N ALA A 216 10.05 16.23 5.31
CA ALA A 216 10.46 15.11 4.47
C ALA A 216 10.27 13.76 5.17
N ALA A 217 10.64 13.67 6.45
CA ALA A 217 10.40 12.49 7.26
C ALA A 217 8.90 12.20 7.42
N ASP A 218 8.11 13.21 7.77
CA ASP A 218 6.65 13.08 7.92
C ASP A 218 5.99 12.64 6.60
N ALA A 219 6.44 13.17 5.46
CA ALA A 219 5.95 12.78 4.14
C ALA A 219 6.29 11.32 3.81
N GLN A 220 7.50 10.86 4.16
CA GLN A 220 7.90 9.47 3.97
C GLN A 220 7.07 8.52 4.83
N ASP A 221 6.80 8.89 6.09
CA ASP A 221 5.95 8.10 6.98
C ASP A 221 4.49 8.06 6.49
N GLN A 222 3.98 9.17 5.95
CA GLN A 222 2.67 9.20 5.29
C GLN A 222 2.61 8.27 4.06
N TRP A 223 3.68 8.17 3.26
CA TRP A 223 3.69 7.24 2.13
C TRP A 223 3.75 5.79 2.56
N LYS A 224 4.50 5.47 3.62
CA LYS A 224 4.51 4.12 4.21
C LYS A 224 3.11 3.74 4.70
N ALA A 225 2.46 4.64 5.44
CA ALA A 225 1.09 4.44 5.90
C ALA A 225 0.13 4.21 4.72
N LYS A 226 0.21 5.04 3.66
CA LYS A 226 -0.61 4.84 2.45
C LYS A 226 -0.33 3.52 1.72
N ALA A 227 0.93 3.10 1.65
CA ALA A 227 1.30 1.82 1.05
C ALA A 227 0.72 0.65 1.86
N GLU A 228 0.74 0.76 3.19
CA GLU A 228 0.12 -0.20 4.10
C GLU A 228 -1.41 -0.23 3.91
N ASP A 229 -2.07 0.92 3.80
CA ASP A 229 -3.51 1.02 3.52
C ASP A 229 -3.89 0.32 2.20
N ILE A 230 -3.10 0.52 1.13
CA ILE A 230 -3.30 -0.15 -0.17
C ILE A 230 -3.10 -1.67 -0.02
N SER A 231 -2.07 -2.10 0.72
CA SER A 231 -1.83 -3.51 0.99
C SER A 231 -3.00 -4.15 1.77
N ASN A 232 -3.52 -3.44 2.78
CA ASN A 232 -4.68 -3.86 3.56
C ASN A 232 -5.94 -3.94 2.69
N ALA A 233 -6.16 -2.97 1.80
CA ALA A 233 -7.25 -2.98 0.83
C ALA A 233 -7.19 -4.21 -0.10
N ARG A 234 -6.00 -4.54 -0.64
CA ARG A 234 -5.78 -5.74 -1.46
C ARG A 234 -6.09 -7.03 -0.70
N SER A 235 -5.65 -7.10 0.56
CA SER A 235 -5.93 -8.24 1.45
C SER A 235 -7.44 -8.39 1.69
N THR A 236 -8.14 -7.28 1.97
CA THR A 236 -9.60 -7.29 2.18
C THR A 236 -10.35 -7.74 0.92
N LEU A 237 -9.99 -7.25 -0.27
CA LEU A 237 -10.58 -7.71 -1.53
C LEU A 237 -10.38 -9.21 -1.75
N LYS A 238 -9.20 -9.75 -1.41
CA LYS A 238 -8.94 -11.19 -1.48
C LYS A 238 -9.83 -11.97 -0.50
N HIS A 239 -9.95 -11.51 0.75
CA HIS A 239 -10.80 -12.16 1.75
C HIS A 239 -12.27 -12.17 1.37
N VAL A 240 -12.79 -11.07 0.80
CA VAL A 240 -14.17 -10.99 0.34
C VAL A 240 -14.44 -12.01 -0.77
N ALA A 241 -13.54 -12.15 -1.75
CA ALA A 241 -13.68 -13.17 -2.81
C ALA A 241 -13.69 -14.59 -2.23
N VAL A 242 -12.82 -14.89 -1.26
CA VAL A 242 -12.78 -16.19 -0.58
C VAL A 242 -14.09 -16.46 0.17
N LEU A 243 -14.64 -15.47 0.88
CA LEU A 243 -15.89 -15.64 1.62
C LEU A 243 -17.09 -15.83 0.68
N VAL A 244 -17.16 -15.08 -0.43
CA VAL A 244 -18.18 -15.30 -1.47
C VAL A 244 -18.04 -16.69 -2.08
N ALA A 245 -16.83 -17.18 -2.31
CA ALA A 245 -16.59 -18.53 -2.80
C ALA A 245 -17.18 -19.59 -1.87
N VAL A 246 -16.94 -19.47 -0.56
CA VAL A 246 -17.51 -20.39 0.45
C VAL A 246 -19.04 -20.31 0.47
N MET A 247 -19.60 -19.10 0.50
CA MET A 247 -21.05 -18.89 0.62
C MET A 247 -21.84 -19.28 -0.63
N CYS A 248 -21.19 -19.27 -1.80
CA CYS A 248 -21.79 -19.64 -3.09
C CYS A 248 -21.36 -21.03 -3.56
N SER A 249 -20.55 -21.77 -2.79
CA SER A 249 -19.96 -23.06 -3.20
C SER A 249 -19.20 -22.99 -4.53
N LEU A 250 -18.45 -21.92 -4.74
CA LEU A 250 -17.59 -21.66 -5.90
C LEU A 250 -16.11 -21.81 -5.54
N THR A 251 -15.23 -21.86 -6.54
CA THR A 251 -13.79 -21.63 -6.31
C THR A 251 -13.50 -20.13 -6.09
N PRO A 252 -12.36 -19.76 -5.48
CA PRO A 252 -11.97 -18.35 -5.34
C PRO A 252 -11.93 -17.60 -6.68
N ASP A 253 -11.42 -18.25 -7.74
CA ASP A 253 -11.35 -17.64 -9.07
C ASP A 253 -12.73 -17.40 -9.67
N GLN A 254 -13.66 -18.35 -9.53
CA GLN A 254 -15.05 -18.18 -9.96
C GLN A 254 -15.78 -17.09 -9.18
N ALA A 255 -15.50 -16.96 -7.87
CA ALA A 255 -16.05 -15.89 -7.06
C ALA A 255 -15.47 -14.53 -7.46
N PHE A 256 -14.18 -14.46 -7.80
CA PHE A 256 -13.57 -13.26 -8.35
C PHE A 256 -14.24 -12.87 -9.69
N GLU A 257 -14.37 -13.82 -10.63
CA GLU A 257 -15.08 -13.60 -11.90
C GLU A 257 -16.54 -13.16 -11.70
N LEU A 258 -17.21 -13.65 -10.65
CA LEU A 258 -18.58 -13.25 -10.30
C LEU A 258 -18.65 -11.78 -9.82
N LEU A 259 -17.64 -11.35 -9.07
CA LEU A 259 -17.60 -10.04 -8.40
C LEU A 259 -16.97 -8.93 -9.25
N ALA A 260 -16.11 -9.28 -10.20
CA ALA A 260 -15.41 -8.37 -11.10
C ALA A 260 -16.14 -8.15 -12.45
N GLN A 261 -17.45 -8.46 -12.49
CA GLN A 261 -18.36 -8.23 -13.63
C GLN A 261 -19.08 -6.89 -13.48
#